data_AF-A0A0D0DZ10-F1
#
_entry.id   AF-A0A0D0DZ10-F1
#
_cell.length_a   1.000
_cell.length_b   1.000
_cell.length_c   1.000
_cell.angle_alpha   90.00
_cell.angle_beta   90.00
_cell.angle_gamma   90.00
#
_symmetry.space_group_name_H-M   'P 1'
#
loop_
_entity.id
_entity.type
_entity.pdbx_description
1 polymer ?
#
loop_
_entity_poly.entity_id
_entity_poly.type
_entity_poly.pdbx_seq_one_letter_code
_entity_poly.pdbx_strand_id
1 'polypeptide(L)' 'KISPDMKHAALQLNCRGLMQLSDILDCVNFSHHTFYHIRKLFHETSDVVNDKNYNRAVIAQTQPLPERGKERLRNPK' A
#
# COMPACT_ATOMS: atom_id res chain seq x y z
N LYS A 1 0.30 12.02 12.71
CA LYS A 1 -0.02 11.01 11.67
C LYS A 1 1.23 10.82 10.81
N ILE A 2 1.81 9.64 10.80
CA ILE A 2 3.10 9.39 10.11
C ILE A 2 2.88 9.29 8.59
N SER A 3 3.74 9.95 7.80
CA SER A 3 3.70 9.88 6.34
C SER A 3 4.03 8.47 5.81
N PRO A 4 3.34 7.96 4.78
CA PRO A 4 3.69 6.70 4.13
C PRO A 4 5.15 6.63 3.68
N ASP A 5 5.69 7.73 3.14
CA ASP A 5 7.08 7.79 2.65
C ASP A 5 8.08 7.56 3.79
N MET A 6 7.80 8.11 4.97
CA MET A 6 8.62 7.91 6.16
C MET A 6 8.59 6.45 6.64
N LYS A 7 7.45 5.77 6.51
CA LYS A 7 7.35 4.34 6.83
C LYS A 7 8.20 3.51 5.85
N HIS A 8 8.12 3.80 4.56
CA HIS A 8 8.92 3.13 3.53
C HIS A 8 10.41 3.40 3.71
N ALA A 9 10.81 4.65 3.98
CA ALA A 9 12.20 5.01 4.22
C ALA A 9 12.77 4.28 5.44
N ALA A 10 12.07 4.31 6.58
CA ALA A 10 12.48 3.59 7.80
C ALA A 10 12.63 2.08 7.55
N LEU A 11 11.69 1.50 6.79
CA LEU A 11 11.75 0.08 6.46
C LEU A 11 12.92 -0.27 5.53
N GLN A 12 13.14 0.54 4.48
CA GLN A 12 14.25 0.33 3.55
C GLN A 12 15.61 0.46 4.24
N LEU A 13 15.77 1.44 5.13
CA LEU A 13 16.99 1.61 5.93
C LEU A 13 17.28 0.37 6.77
N ASN A 14 16.25 -0.19 7.42
CA ASN A 14 16.40 -1.40 8.22
C ASN A 14 16.66 -2.65 7.37
N CYS A 15 15.90 -2.86 6.28
CA CYS A 15 16.04 -4.03 5.41
C CYS A 15 17.38 -4.07 4.69
N ARG A 16 17.94 -2.91 4.32
CA ARG A 16 19.26 -2.82 3.68
C ARG A 16 20.42 -2.79 4.69
N GLY A 17 20.12 -2.83 5.99
CA GLY A 17 21.14 -2.77 7.05
C GLY A 17 21.95 -1.46 7.06
N LEU A 18 21.40 -0.37 6.51
CA LEU A 18 22.12 0.91 6.39
C LEU A 18 22.24 1.64 7.74
N MET A 19 21.38 1.29 8.71
CA MET A 19 21.33 1.93 10.01
C MET A 19 20.73 0.97 11.04
N GLN A 20 21.13 1.08 12.31
CA GLN A 20 20.58 0.25 13.37
C GLN A 20 19.13 0.64 13.66
N LEU A 21 18.34 -0.33 14.15
CA LEU A 21 16.92 -0.10 14.41
C LEU A 21 16.70 1.05 15.42
N SER A 22 17.50 1.11 16.49
CA SER A 22 17.42 2.20 17.48
C SER A 22 17.55 3.57 16.83
N ASP A 23 18.58 3.74 16.00
CA ASP A 23 18.91 5.03 15.39
C ASP A 23 17.84 5.43 14.37
N ILE A 24 17.30 4.46 13.62
CA ILE A 24 16.18 4.70 12.71
C ILE A 24 14.97 5.20 13.49
N LEU A 25 14.61 4.52 14.59
CA LEU A 25 13.45 4.88 15.41
C LEU A 25 13.59 6.28 16.02
N ASP A 26 14.78 6.63 16.49
CA ASP A 26 15.07 7.96 17.02
C ASP A 26 15.01 9.04 15.92
N CYS A 27 15.55 8.76 14.72
CA CYS A 27 15.51 9.69 13.59
C CYS A 27 14.09 9.97 13.08
N VAL A 28 13.24 8.94 12.96
CA VAL A 28 11.86 9.10 12.47
C VAL A 28 10.83 9.31 13.60
N ASN A 29 11.29 9.34 14.86
CA ASN A 29 10.49 9.44 16.07
C ASN A 29 9.36 8.39 16.13
N PHE A 30 9.71 7.12 15.86
CA PHE A 30 8.79 5.99 15.89
C PHE A 30 8.93 5.19 17.18
N SER A 31 7.81 4.66 17.65
CA SER A 31 7.86 3.60 18.65
C SER A 31 8.29 2.27 18.00
N HIS A 32 8.96 1.41 18.78
CA HIS A 32 9.24 0.03 18.36
C HIS A 32 7.98 -0.69 17.89
N HIS A 33 6.87 -0.55 18.63
CA HIS A 33 5.60 -1.17 18.29
C HIS A 33 5.10 -0.74 16.90
N THR A 34 5.16 0.56 16.59
CA THR A 34 4.77 1.10 15.29
C THR A 34 5.62 0.51 14.17
N PHE A 35 6.93 0.39 14.37
CA PHE A 35 7.84 -0.16 13.37
C PHE A 35 7.58 -1.64 13.09
N TYR A 36 7.42 -2.46 14.13
CA TYR A 36 7.11 -3.88 13.94
C TYR A 36 5.76 -4.10 13.26
N HIS A 37 4.76 -3.28 13.59
CA HIS A 37 3.46 -3.33 12.91
C HIS A 37 3.59 -2.99 11.42
N ILE A 38 4.31 -1.92 11.08
CA ILE A 38 4.59 -1.54 9.68
C ILE A 38 5.34 -2.65 8.95
N ARG A 39 6.37 -3.22 9.58
CA ARG A 39 7.17 -4.31 9.00
C ARG A 39 6.35 -5.57 8.75
N LYS A 40 5.45 -5.92 9.67
CA LYS A 40 4.51 -7.02 9.51
C LYS A 40 3.61 -6.80 8.29
N LEU A 41 2.97 -5.63 8.21
CA LEU A 41 2.11 -5.28 7.07
C LEU A 41 2.88 -5.36 5.75
N PHE A 42 4.09 -4.77 5.68
CA PHE A 42 4.91 -4.84 4.47
C PHE A 42 5.22 -6.27 4.03
N HIS A 43 5.50 -7.18 4.96
CA HIS A 43 5.75 -8.58 4.62
C HIS A 43 4.50 -9.31 4.12
N GLU A 44 3.32 -8.91 4.58
CA GLU A 44 2.04 -9.51 4.19
C GLU A 44 1.51 -8.97 2.84
N THR A 45 1.69 -7.68 2.56
CA THR A 45 1.08 -7.01 1.39
C THR A 45 2.08 -6.53 0.36
N SER A 46 3.40 -6.55 0.65
CA SER A 46 4.45 -5.84 -0.10
C SER A 46 4.20 -4.34 -0.27
N ASP A 47 3.23 -3.77 0.44
CA ASP A 47 2.80 -2.38 0.30
C ASP A 47 2.45 -1.76 1.67
N VAL A 48 3.07 -0.63 2.01
CA VAL A 48 2.83 0.09 3.27
C VAL A 48 1.74 1.16 3.10
N VAL A 49 0.73 0.86 2.29
CA VAL A 49 -0.41 1.76 2.13
C VAL A 49 -1.40 1.54 3.28
N ASN A 50 -1.64 2.62 4.01
CA ASN A 50 -2.64 2.75 5.07
C ASN A 50 -3.93 1.99 4.75
N ASP A 51 -4.48 1.24 5.72
CA ASP A 51 -5.75 0.47 5.63
C ASP A 51 -6.92 1.22 4.97
N LYS A 52 -6.92 2.56 5.02
CA LYS A 52 -7.95 3.39 4.39
C LYS A 52 -7.95 3.35 2.86
N ASN A 53 -6.86 2.92 2.22
CA ASN A 53 -6.74 2.88 0.76
C ASN A 53 -6.86 1.47 0.16
N TYR A 54 -6.77 0.41 0.98
CA TYR A 54 -6.93 -0.98 0.51
C TYR A 54 -8.30 -1.17 -0.16
N ASN A 55 -9.36 -0.65 0.46
CA ASN A 55 -10.71 -0.70 -0.11
C ASN A 55 -10.84 0.05 -1.44
N ARG A 56 -10.06 1.11 -1.67
CA ARG A 56 -10.19 1.94 -2.88
C ARG A 56 -9.38 1.38 -4.06
N ALA A 57 -8.20 0.84 -3.78
CA ALA A 57 -7.34 0.21 -4.77
C ALA A 57 -7.88 -1.14 -5.26
N VAL A 58 -8.59 -1.89 -4.40
CA VAL A 58 -9.28 -3.13 -4.80
C VAL A 58 -10.49 -2.83 -5.68
N ILE A 59 -11.35 -1.87 -5.31
CA ILE A 59 -12.54 -1.50 -6.13
C ILE A 59 -12.15 -1.00 -7.53
N ALA A 60 -11.00 -0.31 -7.66
CA ALA A 60 -10.52 0.17 -8.96
C ALA A 60 -10.02 -0.96 -9.89
N GLN A 61 -9.60 -2.10 -9.35
CA GLN A 61 -9.10 -3.25 -10.13
C GLN A 61 -10.18 -4.29 -10.46
N THR A 62 -11.32 -4.27 -9.74
CA THR A 62 -12.45 -5.19 -9.97
C THR A 62 -13.55 -4.64 -10.87
N GLN A 63 -13.37 -3.49 -11.52
CA GLN A 63 -14.32 -3.02 -12.53
C GLN A 63 -14.16 -3.86 -13.80
N PRO A 64 -15.18 -4.66 -14.20
CA PRO A 64 -15.16 -5.27 -15.52
C PRO A 64 -15.14 -4.16 -16.58
N LEU A 65 -14.34 -4.36 -17.64
CA LEU A 65 -14.30 -3.44 -18.78
C LEU A 65 -15.73 -3.10 -19.24
N PRO A 66 -16.04 -1.84 -19.58
CA PRO A 66 -17.30 -1.53 -20.22
C PRO A 66 -17.40 -2.35 -21.52
N GLU A 67 -18.41 -3.20 -21.61
CA GLU A 67 -18.74 -4.03 -22.77
C GLU A 67 -18.73 -3.18 -24.04
N ARG A 68 -17.61 -3.24 -24.76
CA ARG A 68 -17.38 -2.51 -26.00
C ARG A 68 -18.14 -3.21 -27.11
N GLY A 69 -19.38 -2.76 -27.33
CA GLY A 69 -20.08 -2.90 -28.60
C GLY A 69 -20.80 -4.22 -28.84
N LYS A 70 -22.07 -4.29 -28.43
CA LYS A 70 -23.10 -5.10 -29.11
C LYS A 70 -24.41 -4.32 -29.26
N GLU A 71 -24.32 -3.07 -29.67
CA GLU A 71 -25.47 -2.35 -30.21
C GLU A 71 -25.34 -2.32 -31.73
N ARG A 72 -25.77 -3.40 -32.38
CA ARG A 72 -26.16 -3.38 -33.80
C ARG A 72 -26.89 -4.67 -34.18
N LEU A 73 -28.08 -4.47 -34.74
CA LEU A 73 -28.99 -5.40 -35.39
C LEU A 73 -29.87 -6.29 -34.50
N ARG A 74 -31.03 -5.74 -34.12
CA ARG A 74 -32.30 -6.40 -34.46
C ARG A 74 -33.29 -5.36 -34.96
N ASN A 75 -33.54 -5.39 -36.27
CA ASN A 75 -34.54 -4.59 -36.96
C ASN A 75 -35.96 -5.00 -36.53
N PRO A 76 -36.93 -4.06 -36.62
CA PRO A 76 -38.32 -4.35 -36.36
C PRO A 76 -38.98 -4.95 -37.61
N LYS A 77 -39.80 -5.99 -37.43
CA LYS A 77 -41.00 -6.26 -38.21
C LYS A 77 -41.91 -7.21 -37.43
#